data_AF-A0A7T0KHA4-F1
#
_entry.id   AF-A0A7T0KHA4-F1
#
_cell.length_a   1.000
_cell.length_b   1.000
_cell.length_c   1.000
_cell.angle_alpha   90.00
_cell.angle_beta   90.00
_cell.angle_gamma   90.00
#
_symmetry.space_group_name_H-M   'P 1'
#
loop_
_entity.id
_entity.type
_entity.pdbx_description
1 polymer ?
#
loop_
_entity_poly.entity_id
_entity_poly.type
_entity_poly.pdbx_seq_one_letter_code
_entity_poly.pdbx_strand_id
1 'polypeptide(L)'
;MSDTTADTTAQTTTDEAPANEATQEDQAARPTTDWEKEAKKWEARSKANFAAVKERDALAEAVKAKDADLASLQAKVEAFEHERKLDSWKTKVASEVGVPANLLRGTTLDEIEEHGKALAQAFKNLPRGPVVPPTGAESDTKTHDLAGFVGELFGSKD
;
A
#
# COMPACT_ATOMS: atom_id res chain seq x y z
N MET A 1 7.72 32.58 -23.58
CA MET A 1 8.86 33.21 -22.88
C MET A 1 9.16 34.49 -23.64
N SER A 2 8.90 35.62 -23.01
CA SER A 2 9.24 36.94 -23.54
C SER A 2 9.69 37.80 -22.37
N ASP A 3 10.89 38.32 -22.54
CA ASP A 3 11.69 39.20 -21.70
C ASP A 3 10.93 40.26 -20.89
N THR A 4 11.45 40.57 -19.70
CA THR A 4 11.94 41.92 -19.43
C THR A 4 12.89 41.87 -18.24
N THR A 5 14.14 42.16 -18.57
CA THR A 5 15.29 42.37 -17.69
C THR A 5 15.08 43.58 -16.79
N ALA A 6 15.48 43.41 -15.52
CA ALA A 6 15.76 44.50 -14.62
C ALA A 6 17.07 45.17 -15.02
N ASP A 7 17.03 46.48 -15.25
CA ASP A 7 17.96 47.48 -14.71
C ASP A 7 17.55 48.86 -15.26
N THR A 8 17.64 49.90 -14.45
CA THR A 8 17.90 51.32 -14.83
C THR A 8 17.38 52.25 -13.74
N THR A 9 18.34 52.61 -12.88
CA THR A 9 18.72 54.00 -12.57
C THR A 9 17.86 54.79 -11.60
N ALA A 10 18.46 54.96 -10.41
CA ALA A 10 18.26 56.09 -9.54
C ALA A 10 18.52 57.40 -10.28
N GLN A 11 17.59 58.34 -10.21
CA GLN A 11 17.85 59.74 -10.53
C GLN A 11 17.20 60.65 -9.49
N THR A 12 18.05 61.13 -8.58
CA THR A 12 17.83 62.33 -7.77
C THR A 12 17.80 63.53 -8.71
N THR A 13 16.77 64.36 -8.65
CA THR A 13 16.84 65.76 -9.11
C THR A 13 15.90 66.59 -8.24
N THR A 14 16.52 67.36 -7.35
CA THR A 14 16.02 68.60 -6.77
C THR A 14 15.79 69.61 -7.89
N ASP A 15 14.60 70.18 -8.02
CA ASP A 15 14.36 71.62 -7.82
C ASP A 15 12.89 72.01 -8.06
N GLU A 16 12.57 73.21 -7.58
CA GLU A 16 11.42 74.05 -7.95
C GLU A 16 10.16 74.00 -7.06
N ALA A 17 10.23 74.80 -6.00
CA ALA A 17 9.06 75.47 -5.43
C ALA A 17 8.55 76.56 -6.38
N PRO A 18 7.22 76.72 -6.52
CA PRO A 18 6.64 78.03 -6.67
C PRO A 18 5.95 78.41 -5.35
N ALA A 19 6.47 79.46 -4.72
CA ALA A 19 5.67 80.27 -3.82
C ALA A 19 4.59 80.97 -4.65
N ASN A 20 3.31 80.68 -4.36
CA ASN A 20 2.22 81.56 -4.74
C ASN A 20 1.36 81.80 -3.51
N GLU A 21 1.36 83.06 -3.07
CA GLU A 21 0.63 83.57 -1.92
C GLU A 21 -0.89 83.54 -2.13
N ALA A 22 -1.57 83.19 -1.04
CA ALA A 22 -2.91 83.62 -0.65
C ALA A 22 -4.05 83.54 -1.68
N THR A 23 -4.82 82.46 -1.60
CA THR A 23 -6.28 82.56 -1.63
C THR A 23 -6.82 81.70 -0.49
N GLN A 24 -7.11 82.35 0.64
CA GLN A 24 -7.91 81.78 1.72
C GLN A 24 -9.38 81.83 1.29
N GLU A 25 -9.89 80.82 0.58
CA GLU A 25 -11.32 80.47 0.62
C GLU A 25 -11.43 78.95 0.40
N ASP A 26 -12.32 78.31 1.16
CA ASP A 26 -12.51 76.85 1.29
C ASP A 26 -11.41 76.04 2.00
N GLN A 27 -11.31 76.24 3.32
CA GLN A 27 -11.18 75.09 4.22
C GLN A 27 -12.48 74.26 4.14
N ALA A 28 -12.66 73.54 3.02
CA ALA A 28 -13.64 72.48 2.90
C ALA A 28 -13.42 71.55 4.10
N ALA A 29 -14.43 71.46 4.96
CA ALA A 29 -14.43 70.73 6.20
C ALA A 29 -13.68 69.39 6.04
N ARG A 30 -12.44 69.32 6.56
CA ARG A 30 -11.76 68.04 6.70
C ARG A 30 -12.69 67.22 7.59
N PRO A 31 -13.18 66.04 7.17
CA PRO A 31 -13.99 65.22 8.04
C PRO A 31 -13.15 64.97 9.29
N THR A 32 -13.58 65.50 10.43
CA THR A 32 -12.97 65.20 11.72
C THR A 32 -13.25 63.74 11.99
N THR A 33 -12.32 62.89 11.59
CA THR A 33 -12.49 61.45 11.73
C THR A 33 -12.62 61.11 13.20
N ASP A 34 -13.73 60.46 13.53
CA ASP A 34 -14.03 60.00 14.87
C ASP A 34 -13.17 58.77 15.18
N TRP A 35 -12.01 58.99 15.80
CA TRP A 35 -11.04 57.93 16.10
C TRP A 35 -11.58 56.86 17.03
N GLU A 36 -12.59 57.16 17.85
CA GLU A 36 -13.23 56.17 18.70
C GLU A 36 -14.05 55.17 17.89
N LYS A 37 -14.79 55.66 16.87
CA LYS A 37 -15.54 54.79 15.95
C LYS A 37 -14.62 53.94 15.09
N GLU A 38 -13.51 54.49 14.61
CA GLU A 38 -12.55 53.71 13.80
C GLU A 38 -11.82 52.66 14.64
N ALA A 39 -11.50 52.97 15.91
CA ALA A 39 -10.93 51.99 16.84
C ALA A 39 -11.88 50.79 17.08
N LYS A 40 -13.17 51.06 17.35
CA LYS A 40 -14.20 50.01 17.50
C LYS A 40 -14.34 49.15 16.24
N LYS A 41 -14.20 49.76 15.06
CA LYS A 41 -14.24 49.05 13.78
C LYS A 41 -13.03 48.15 13.57
N TRP A 42 -11.83 48.60 13.97
CA TRP A 42 -10.63 47.76 13.91
C TRP A 42 -10.68 46.62 14.93
N GLU A 43 -11.22 46.86 16.12
CA GLU A 43 -11.47 45.81 17.10
C GLU A 43 -12.45 44.76 16.58
N ALA A 44 -13.58 45.19 15.98
CA ALA A 44 -14.53 44.27 15.37
C ALA A 44 -13.89 43.46 14.23
N ARG A 45 -13.07 44.11 13.39
CA ARG A 45 -12.35 43.47 12.28
C ARG A 45 -11.29 42.48 12.77
N SER A 46 -10.52 42.84 13.81
CA SER A 46 -9.49 41.94 14.35
C SER A 46 -10.12 40.71 15.00
N LYS A 47 -11.23 40.89 15.73
CA LYS A 47 -11.98 39.79 16.34
C LYS A 47 -12.60 38.88 15.28
N ALA A 48 -13.17 39.44 14.22
CA ALA A 48 -13.69 38.68 13.10
C ALA A 48 -12.59 37.91 12.35
N ASN A 49 -11.45 38.55 12.11
CA ASN A 49 -10.31 37.89 11.47
C ASN A 49 -9.74 36.76 12.34
N PHE A 50 -9.59 36.99 13.64
CA PHE A 50 -9.15 35.96 14.58
C PHE A 50 -10.11 34.76 14.63
N ALA A 51 -11.42 35.00 14.64
CA ALA A 51 -12.42 33.94 14.56
C ALA A 51 -12.30 33.15 13.26
N ALA A 52 -12.17 33.84 12.12
CA ALA A 52 -12.00 33.21 10.81
C ALA A 52 -10.71 32.36 10.73
N VAL A 53 -9.59 32.85 11.26
CA VAL A 53 -8.33 32.10 11.32
C VAL A 53 -8.49 30.85 12.19
N LYS A 54 -9.11 30.98 13.37
CA LYS A 54 -9.35 29.84 14.27
C LYS A 54 -10.21 28.76 13.62
N GLU A 55 -11.25 29.14 12.89
CA GLU A 55 -12.07 28.19 12.14
C GLU A 55 -11.28 27.51 11.02
N ARG A 56 -10.44 28.26 10.31
CA ARG A 56 -9.59 27.72 9.24
C ARG A 56 -8.53 26.76 9.77
N ASP A 57 -7.97 27.03 10.94
CA ASP A 57 -7.02 26.15 11.62
C ASP A 57 -7.71 24.88 12.12
N ALA A 58 -8.89 25.01 12.72
CA ALA A 58 -9.68 23.86 13.16
C ALA A 58 -10.05 22.93 11.99
N LEU A 59 -10.46 23.50 10.84
CA LEU A 59 -10.71 22.73 9.62
C LEU A 59 -9.44 22.10 9.06
N ALA A 60 -8.31 22.81 9.07
CA ALA A 60 -7.04 22.26 8.61
C ALA A 60 -6.58 21.07 9.45
N GLU A 61 -6.71 21.15 10.78
CA GLU A 61 -6.40 20.02 11.67
C GLU A 61 -7.38 18.85 11.46
N ALA A 62 -8.67 19.13 11.25
CA ALA A 62 -9.64 18.09 10.92
C ALA A 62 -9.32 17.38 9.59
N VAL A 63 -8.90 18.13 8.56
CA VAL A 63 -8.50 17.56 7.27
C VAL A 63 -7.25 16.70 7.43
N LYS A 64 -6.21 17.18 8.11
CA LYS A 64 -4.99 16.40 8.35
C LYS A 64 -5.28 15.08 9.09
N ALA A 65 -6.17 15.12 10.08
CA ALA A 65 -6.57 13.90 10.79
C ALA A 65 -7.24 12.89 9.84
N LYS A 66 -8.09 13.36 8.93
CA LYS A 66 -8.74 12.51 7.92
C LYS A 66 -7.77 11.98 6.87
N ASP A 67 -6.78 12.77 6.46
CA ASP A 67 -5.74 12.33 5.52
C ASP A 67 -4.88 11.21 6.13
N ALA A 68 -4.55 11.31 7.43
CA ALA A 68 -3.84 10.24 8.14
C ALA A 68 -4.67 8.94 8.20
N ASP A 69 -5.97 9.04 8.45
CA ASP A 69 -6.89 7.89 8.44
C ASP A 69 -6.97 7.28 7.03
N LEU A 70 -7.07 8.10 5.98
CA LEU A 70 -7.12 7.65 4.59
C LEU A 70 -5.85 6.91 4.19
N ALA A 71 -4.67 7.44 4.53
CA ALA A 71 -3.40 6.77 4.25
C ALA A 71 -3.32 5.41 4.95
N SER A 72 -3.75 5.31 6.21
CA SER A 72 -3.82 4.03 6.93
C SER A 72 -4.80 3.05 6.27
N LEU A 73 -5.95 3.54 5.81
CA LEU A 73 -6.97 2.73 5.18
C LEU A 73 -6.52 2.23 3.80
N GLN A 74 -5.85 3.08 3.01
CA GLN A 74 -5.26 2.73 1.73
C GLN A 74 -4.20 1.64 1.90
N ALA A 75 -3.28 1.78 2.86
CA ALA A 75 -2.28 0.76 3.15
C ALA A 75 -2.92 -0.60 3.53
N LYS A 76 -4.03 -0.58 4.28
CA LYS A 76 -4.78 -1.80 4.60
C LYS A 76 -5.43 -2.42 3.36
N VAL A 77 -6.04 -1.59 2.50
CA VAL A 77 -6.65 -2.06 1.24
C VAL A 77 -5.58 -2.69 0.34
N GLU A 78 -4.44 -2.04 0.17
CA GLU A 78 -3.33 -2.58 -0.63
C GLU A 78 -2.82 -3.91 -0.07
N ALA A 79 -2.69 -4.03 1.26
CA ALA A 79 -2.31 -5.29 1.91
C ALA A 79 -3.32 -6.41 1.63
N PHE A 80 -4.63 -6.14 1.77
CA PHE A 80 -5.68 -7.13 1.47
C PHE A 80 -5.74 -7.48 -0.01
N GLU A 81 -5.57 -6.51 -0.91
CA GLU A 81 -5.51 -6.78 -2.34
C GLU A 81 -4.30 -7.64 -2.71
N HIS A 82 -3.14 -7.38 -2.10
CA HIS A 82 -1.95 -8.18 -2.29
C HIS A 82 -2.18 -9.62 -1.81
N GLU A 83 -2.74 -9.81 -0.61
CA GLU A 83 -3.07 -11.13 -0.07
C GLU A 83 -4.06 -11.89 -0.97
N ARG A 84 -5.12 -11.23 -1.45
CA ARG A 84 -6.06 -11.85 -2.40
C ARG A 84 -5.41 -12.24 -3.72
N LYS A 85 -4.50 -11.42 -4.25
CA LYS A 85 -3.73 -11.75 -5.46
C LYS A 85 -2.86 -12.97 -5.23
N LEU A 86 -2.13 -13.01 -4.11
CA LEU A 86 -1.31 -14.16 -3.72
C LEU A 86 -2.13 -15.45 -3.59
N ASP A 87 -3.27 -15.41 -2.90
CA ASP A 87 -4.12 -16.59 -2.74
C ASP A 87 -4.68 -17.08 -4.07
N SER A 88 -5.02 -16.15 -4.97
CA SER A 88 -5.45 -16.50 -6.32
C SER A 88 -4.33 -17.17 -7.13
N TRP A 89 -3.08 -16.70 -7.01
CA TRP A 89 -1.92 -17.31 -7.67
C TRP A 89 -1.59 -18.67 -7.08
N LYS A 90 -1.55 -18.80 -5.75
CA LYS A 90 -1.34 -20.09 -5.06
C LYS A 90 -2.39 -21.10 -5.48
N THR A 91 -3.66 -20.72 -5.57
CA THR A 91 -4.74 -21.64 -5.96
C THR A 91 -4.61 -22.11 -7.41
N LYS A 92 -4.24 -21.21 -8.33
CA LYS A 92 -4.00 -21.55 -9.75
C LYS A 92 -2.81 -22.49 -9.89
N VAL A 93 -1.65 -22.11 -9.35
CA VAL A 93 -0.43 -22.93 -9.42
C VAL A 93 -0.64 -24.28 -8.72
N ALA A 94 -1.34 -24.32 -7.59
CA ALA A 94 -1.68 -25.56 -6.89
C ALA A 94 -2.48 -26.52 -7.77
N SER A 95 -3.46 -25.99 -8.52
CA SER A 95 -4.31 -26.79 -9.41
C SER A 95 -3.54 -27.33 -10.61
N GLU A 96 -2.62 -26.54 -11.17
CA GLU A 96 -1.81 -26.94 -12.32
C GLU A 96 -0.73 -27.97 -11.96
N VAL A 97 -0.12 -27.82 -10.79
CA VAL A 97 1.02 -28.62 -10.36
C VAL A 97 0.59 -29.86 -9.56
N GLY A 98 -0.64 -29.87 -9.03
CA GLY A 98 -1.18 -30.95 -8.23
C GLY A 98 -0.68 -30.97 -6.78
N VAL A 99 -0.22 -29.83 -6.27
CA VAL A 99 0.29 -29.65 -4.90
C VAL A 99 -0.68 -28.74 -4.15
N PRO A 100 -1.09 -29.06 -2.91
CA PRO A 100 -2.07 -28.23 -2.18
C PRO A 100 -1.53 -26.81 -1.95
N ALA A 101 -2.39 -25.80 -2.14
CA ALA A 101 -2.04 -24.38 -2.04
C ALA A 101 -1.40 -24.00 -0.68
N ASN A 102 -1.74 -24.73 0.39
CA ASN A 102 -1.16 -24.54 1.73
C ASN A 102 0.36 -24.79 1.79
N LEU A 103 0.91 -25.58 0.86
CA LEU A 103 2.35 -25.87 0.78
C LEU A 103 3.11 -24.88 -0.11
N LEU A 104 2.42 -24.06 -0.90
CA LEU A 104 3.05 -23.09 -1.79
C LEU A 104 3.44 -21.83 -1.02
N ARG A 105 4.73 -21.52 -1.05
CA ARG A 105 5.35 -20.36 -0.41
C ARG A 105 5.86 -19.42 -1.50
N GLY A 106 5.77 -18.13 -1.25
CA GLY A 106 6.24 -17.10 -2.18
C GLY A 106 5.43 -15.83 -2.05
N THR A 107 6.09 -14.71 -2.33
CA THR A 107 5.48 -13.37 -2.41
C THR A 107 5.26 -12.93 -3.84
N THR A 108 5.77 -13.69 -4.81
CA THR A 108 5.62 -13.43 -6.24
C THR A 108 5.12 -14.69 -6.95
N LEU A 109 4.52 -14.51 -8.12
CA LEU A 109 4.01 -15.62 -8.95
C LEU A 109 5.12 -16.58 -9.37
N ASP A 110 6.28 -16.05 -9.72
CA ASP A 110 7.45 -16.83 -10.15
C ASP A 110 7.98 -17.73 -9.01
N GLU A 111 8.13 -17.19 -7.80
CA GLU A 111 8.51 -17.96 -6.60
C GLU A 111 7.50 -19.08 -6.31
N ILE A 112 6.20 -18.78 -6.41
CA ILE A 112 5.13 -19.75 -6.17
C ILE A 112 5.18 -20.89 -7.20
N GLU A 113 5.44 -20.56 -8.47
CA GLU A 113 5.58 -21.54 -9.55
C GLU A 113 6.83 -22.41 -9.40
N GLU A 114 8.00 -21.81 -9.15
CA GLU A 114 9.24 -22.55 -8.95
C GLU A 114 9.12 -23.50 -7.76
N HIS A 115 8.58 -23.03 -6.63
CA HIS A 115 8.36 -23.85 -5.45
C HIS A 115 7.34 -24.96 -5.71
N GLY A 116 6.26 -24.66 -6.45
CA GLY A 116 5.32 -25.68 -6.91
C GLY A 116 6.01 -26.76 -7.73
N LYS A 117 6.75 -26.37 -8.77
CA LYS A 117 7.48 -27.29 -9.66
C LYS A 117 8.49 -28.14 -8.86
N ALA A 118 9.24 -27.54 -7.93
CA ALA A 118 10.17 -28.24 -7.06
C ALA A 118 9.47 -29.28 -6.17
N LEU A 119 8.33 -28.92 -5.56
CA LEU A 119 7.52 -29.85 -4.78
C LEU A 119 6.97 -31.00 -5.63
N ALA A 120 6.43 -30.72 -6.83
CA ALA A 120 5.94 -31.77 -7.71
C ALA A 120 7.04 -32.74 -8.16
N GLN A 121 8.26 -32.24 -8.41
CA GLN A 121 9.41 -33.10 -8.70
C GLN A 121 9.79 -33.96 -7.50
N ALA A 122 9.83 -33.38 -6.30
CA ALA A 122 10.11 -34.12 -5.07
C ALA A 122 9.06 -35.23 -4.82
N PHE A 123 7.76 -34.92 -4.96
CA PHE A 123 6.68 -35.91 -4.79
C PHE A 123 6.70 -37.02 -5.84
N LYS A 124 7.09 -36.73 -7.09
CA LYS A 124 7.25 -37.75 -8.14
C LYS A 124 8.44 -38.67 -7.89
N ASN A 125 9.50 -38.15 -7.27
CA ASN A 125 10.73 -38.89 -7.02
C ASN A 125 10.73 -39.63 -5.67
N LEU A 126 9.70 -39.46 -4.85
CA LEU A 126 9.57 -40.23 -3.60
C LEU A 126 9.28 -41.70 -3.95
N PRO A 127 10.10 -42.66 -3.47
CA PRO A 127 9.78 -44.08 -3.64
C PRO A 127 8.45 -44.34 -2.95
N ARG A 128 7.48 -44.86 -3.70
CA ARG A 128 6.20 -45.31 -3.15
C ARG A 128 6.53 -46.39 -2.11
N GLY A 129 6.32 -46.08 -0.84
CA GLY A 129 6.66 -47.00 0.25
C GLY A 129 6.02 -48.37 0.05
N PRO A 130 6.64 -49.45 0.52
CA PRO A 130 6.08 -50.80 0.37
C PRO A 130 4.66 -50.80 0.94
N VAL A 131 3.70 -51.16 0.09
CA VAL A 131 2.30 -51.35 0.52
C VAL A 131 2.31 -52.58 1.41
N VAL A 132 2.35 -52.38 2.73
CA VAL A 132 2.16 -53.47 3.69
C VAL A 132 0.69 -53.88 3.55
N PRO A 133 0.39 -55.11 3.12
CA PRO A 133 -0.97 -55.57 3.07
C PRO A 133 -1.58 -55.54 4.48
N PRO A 134 -2.89 -55.27 4.62
CA PRO A 134 -3.53 -55.26 5.93
C PRO A 134 -3.28 -56.60 6.63
N THR A 135 -2.90 -56.55 7.90
CA THR A 135 -2.61 -57.73 8.72
C THR A 135 -3.78 -58.71 8.66
N GLY A 136 -3.59 -59.83 7.94
CA GLY A 136 -4.63 -60.82 7.67
C GLY A 136 -4.83 -61.18 6.19
N ALA A 137 -4.22 -60.46 5.24
CA ALA A 137 -4.19 -60.88 3.85
C ALA A 137 -3.09 -61.95 3.66
N GLU A 138 -3.50 -63.21 3.54
CA GLU A 138 -2.61 -64.31 3.17
C GLU A 138 -1.99 -64.01 1.79
N SER A 139 -0.66 -63.95 1.73
CA SER A 139 0.03 -63.95 0.45
C SER A 139 -0.24 -65.28 -0.23
N ASP A 140 -0.81 -65.25 -1.43
CA ASP A 140 -1.03 -66.41 -2.29
C ASP A 140 0.33 -66.92 -2.84
N THR A 141 1.23 -67.28 -1.93
CA THR A 141 2.45 -68.00 -2.27
C THR A 141 2.01 -69.41 -2.59
N LYS A 142 1.94 -69.73 -3.88
CA LYS A 142 1.79 -71.12 -4.34
C LYS A 142 2.78 -71.97 -3.55
N THR A 143 2.24 -72.77 -2.65
CA THR A 143 2.98 -73.73 -1.85
C THR A 143 3.62 -74.69 -2.84
N HIS A 144 4.94 -74.62 -2.99
CA HIS A 144 5.67 -75.66 -3.71
C HIS A 144 5.34 -76.98 -3.03
N ASP A 145 4.84 -77.93 -3.81
CA ASP A 145 4.39 -79.24 -3.35
C ASP A 145 5.55 -79.99 -2.69
N LEU A 146 5.64 -79.85 -1.36
CA LEU A 146 6.63 -80.53 -0.53
C LEU A 146 6.45 -82.05 -0.57
N ALA A 147 5.24 -82.55 -0.86
CA ALA A 147 5.01 -83.99 -1.00
C ALA A 147 5.69 -84.54 -2.26
N GLY A 148 5.64 -83.80 -3.37
CA GLY A 148 6.39 -84.11 -4.59
C GLY A 148 7.91 -84.05 -4.39
N PHE A 149 8.41 -83.04 -3.68
CA PHE A 149 9.86 -82.92 -3.38
C PHE A 149 10.40 -84.06 -2.51
N VAL A 150 9.63 -84.49 -1.50
CA VAL A 150 10.01 -85.63 -0.65
C VAL A 150 9.93 -86.95 -1.43
N GLY A 151 8.96 -87.09 -2.34
CA GLY A 151 8.88 -88.24 -3.25
C GLY A 151 10.09 -88.35 -4.19
N GLU A 152 10.60 -87.23 -4.69
CA GLU A 152 11.78 -87.18 -5.57
C GLU A 152 13.09 -87.44 -4.81
N LEU A 153 13.20 -86.94 -3.56
CA LEU A 153 14.42 -87.08 -2.75
C LEU A 153 14.60 -88.50 -2.17
N PHE A 154 13.50 -89.19 -1.87
CA PHE A 154 13.53 -90.52 -1.24
C PHE A 154 13.03 -91.66 -2.16
N GLY A 155 12.54 -91.34 -3.36
CA GLY A 155 12.01 -92.31 -4.33
C GLY A 155 13.02 -92.83 -5.36
N SER A 156 14.25 -92.33 -5.39
CA SER A 156 15.29 -92.89 -6.27
C SER A 156 15.97 -94.08 -5.59
N LYS A 157 15.35 -95.25 -5.71
CA LYS A 157 15.98 -96.55 -5.45
C LYS A 157 15.72 -97.45 -6.64
N ASP A 158 16.77 -97.62 -7.44
CA ASP A 158 17.03 -98.64 -8.48
C ASP A 158 15.84 -99.26 -9.23
#